data_AF-A0ABD0PF76-F1
#
_entry.id   AF-A0ABD0PF76-F1
#
_cell.length_a   1.000
_cell.length_b   1.000
_cell.length_c   1.000
_cell.angle_alpha   90.00
_cell.angle_beta   90.00
_cell.angle_gamma   90.00
#
_symmetry.space_group_name_H-M   'P 1'
#
loop_
_entity.id
_entity.type
_entity.pdbx_description
1 polymer ?
#
loop_
_entity_poly.entity_id
_entity_poly.type
_entity_poly.pdbx_seq_one_letter_code
_entity_poly.pdbx_strand_id
1 'polypeptide(L)' 'IKRTTLVDSRTSVTDVKFAPKHMGLMLTTCSADGVVRIYEAPDVMNLSQWSLQHEISSKLSCSCISWNPS' A
#
# COMPACT_ATOMS: atom_id res chain seq x y z
N ILE A 1 2.83 -17.84 -10.00
CA ILE A 1 3.27 -16.76 -10.92
C ILE A 1 3.24 -15.45 -10.14
N LYS A 2 4.38 -14.74 -10.09
CA LYS A 2 4.49 -13.39 -9.50
C LYS A 2 3.92 -12.38 -10.50
N ARG A 3 3.01 -11.49 -10.06
CA ARG A 3 2.35 -10.51 -10.96
C ARG A 3 3.02 -9.13 -10.97
N THR A 4 3.54 -8.67 -9.83
CA THR A 4 4.23 -7.38 -9.73
C THR A 4 5.23 -7.35 -8.55
N THR A 5 6.04 -6.29 -8.47
CA THR A 5 6.86 -5.94 -7.30
C THR A 5 6.77 -4.43 -7.08
N LEU A 6 6.41 -4.01 -5.87
CA LEU A 6 6.42 -2.61 -5.47
C LEU A 6 7.68 -2.38 -4.63
N VAL A 7 8.57 -1.50 -5.08
CA VAL A 7 9.93 -1.35 -4.53
C VAL A 7 10.22 0.07 -4.03
N ASP A 8 9.19 0.89 -3.83
CA ASP A 8 9.33 2.29 -3.40
C ASP A 8 9.78 2.41 -1.94
N SER A 9 9.49 1.41 -1.10
CA SER A 9 9.91 1.45 0.29
C SER A 9 11.43 1.29 0.41
N ARG A 10 12.05 2.23 1.12
CA ARG A 10 13.49 2.26 1.38
C ARG A 10 13.87 1.55 2.68
N THR A 11 12.88 1.19 3.48
CA THR A 11 13.05 0.48 4.75
C THR A 11 12.12 -0.72 4.83
N SER A 12 12.18 -1.48 5.93
CA SER A 12 11.33 -2.66 6.09
C SER A 12 9.86 -2.28 6.10
N VAL A 13 9.08 -2.88 5.19
CA VAL A 13 7.61 -2.85 5.25
C VAL A 13 7.17 -3.70 6.43
N THR A 14 6.44 -3.10 7.36
CA THR A 14 6.04 -3.71 8.63
C THR A 14 4.63 -4.29 8.59
N ASP A 15 3.74 -3.73 7.75
CA ASP A 15 2.40 -4.25 7.54
C ASP A 15 1.85 -3.87 6.15
N VAL A 16 0.91 -4.66 5.65
CA VAL A 16 0.26 -4.52 4.35
C VAL A 16 -1.23 -4.85 4.47
N LYS A 17 -2.10 -4.01 3.89
CA LYS A 17 -3.56 -4.19 3.93
C LYS A 17 -4.22 -3.75 2.62
N PHE A 18 -5.06 -4.62 2.05
CA PHE A 18 -5.97 -4.22 0.98
C PHE A 18 -7.09 -3.32 1.50
N ALA A 19 -7.51 -2.36 0.68
CA ALA A 19 -8.66 -1.53 0.95
C ALA A 19 -9.98 -2.32 0.86
N PRO A 20 -11.07 -1.82 1.46
CA PRO A 20 -12.41 -2.30 1.19
C PRO A 20 -12.74 -2.29 -0.30
N LYS A 21 -13.47 -3.32 -0.78
CA LYS A 21 -13.78 -3.52 -2.21
C LYS A 21 -14.45 -2.32 -2.90
N HIS A 22 -15.16 -1.50 -2.15
CA HIS A 22 -15.90 -0.35 -2.69
C HIS A 22 -14.98 0.85 -3.00
N MET A 23 -13.73 0.82 -2.53
CA MET A 23 -12.69 1.83 -2.83
C MET A 23 -11.84 1.44 -4.06
N GLY A 24 -12.20 0.37 -4.78
CA GLY A 24 -11.37 -0.19 -5.84
C GLY A 24 -10.30 -1.16 -5.32
N LEU A 25 -9.37 -1.53 -6.20
CA LEU A 25 -8.27 -2.43 -5.84
C LEU A 25 -7.07 -1.62 -5.36
N MET A 26 -7.06 -1.30 -4.08
CA MET A 26 -5.98 -0.56 -3.44
C MET A 26 -5.23 -1.41 -2.41
N LEU A 27 -3.94 -1.13 -2.25
CA LEU A 27 -3.03 -1.79 -1.31
C LEU A 27 -2.28 -0.72 -0.52
N THR A 28 -2.40 -0.74 0.80
CA THR A 28 -1.60 0.11 1.67
C THR A 28 -0.47 -0.68 2.29
N THR A 29 0.70 -0.05 2.37
CA THR A 29 1.87 -0.55 3.09
C THR A 29 2.28 0.48 4.13
N CYS A 30 2.78 0.04 5.27
CA CYS A 30 3.50 0.92 6.19
C CYS A 30 4.91 0.40 6.43
N SER A 31 5.84 1.31 6.68
CA SER A 31 7.27 1.00 6.79
C SER A 31 7.84 1.46 8.14
N ALA A 32 8.97 0.89 8.53
CA ALA A 32 9.63 1.14 9.81
C ALA A 32 10.12 2.60 9.97
N ASP A 33 10.32 3.32 8.86
CA ASP A 33 10.64 4.76 8.83
C ASP A 33 9.43 5.68 9.04
N GLY A 34 8.23 5.12 9.23
CA GLY A 34 7.00 5.89 9.40
C GLY A 34 6.33 6.29 8.09
N VAL A 35 6.76 5.77 6.93
CA VAL A 35 6.11 6.07 5.65
C VAL A 35 5.02 5.06 5.34
N VAL A 36 3.82 5.58 5.05
CA VAL A 36 2.66 4.83 4.58
C VAL A 36 2.46 5.12 3.09
N ARG A 37 2.32 4.06 2.28
CA ARG A 37 2.11 4.16 0.83
C ARG A 37 0.81 3.50 0.44
N ILE A 38 0.00 4.18 -0.37
CA ILE A 38 -1.23 3.66 -0.93
C ILE A 38 -1.04 3.48 -2.42
N TYR A 39 -1.15 2.24 -2.87
CA TYR A 39 -1.08 1.86 -4.28
C TYR A 39 -2.46 1.49 -4.79
N GLU A 40 -2.71 1.72 -6.07
CA GLU A 40 -3.94 1.31 -6.75
C GLU A 40 -3.61 0.56 -8.03
N ALA A 41 -4.35 -0.52 -8.30
CA ALA A 41 -4.37 -1.15 -9.61
C ALA A 41 -5.55 -0.56 -10.41
N PRO A 42 -5.30 0.33 -11.38
CA PRO A 42 -6.36 1.01 -12.13
C PRO A 42 -7.20 0.04 -12.97
N ASP A 43 -6.64 -1.09 -13.37
CA ASP A 43 -7.32 -2.17 -14.06
C ASP A 43 -7.13 -3.50 -13.31
N VAL A 44 -8.22 -4.01 -12.73
CA VAL A 44 -8.24 -5.28 -11.99
C VAL A 44 -7.95 -6.51 -12.86
N MET A 45 -8.09 -6.38 -14.19
CA MET A 45 -7.73 -7.43 -15.13
C MET A 45 -6.21 -7.43 -15.42
N ASN A 46 -5.53 -6.31 -15.18
CA ASN A 46 -4.10 -6.15 -15.38
C ASN A 46 -3.34 -5.85 -14.07
N LEU A 47 -3.20 -6.88 -13.22
CA LEU A 47 -2.52 -6.76 -11.92
C LEU A 47 -0.99 -6.56 -11.98
N SER A 48 -0.42 -6.38 -13.18
CA SER A 48 0.99 -6.04 -13.32
C SER A 48 1.25 -4.55 -13.08
N GLN A 49 0.23 -3.72 -13.25
CA GLN A 49 0.32 -2.26 -13.12
C GLN A 49 -0.31 -1.79 -11.82
N TRP A 50 0.49 -1.06 -11.04
CA TRP A 50 0.08 -0.43 -9.80
C TRP A 50 0.67 0.98 -9.77
N SER A 51 -0.14 1.97 -9.45
CA SER A 51 0.28 3.37 -9.29
C SER A 51 0.35 3.73 -7.81
N LEU A 52 1.42 4.42 -7.41
CA LEU A 52 1.49 5.05 -6.09
C LEU A 52 0.57 6.28 -6.08
N GLN A 53 -0.53 6.20 -5.34
CA GLN A 53 -1.51 7.28 -5.22
C GLN A 53 -1.14 8.26 -4.11
N HIS A 54 -0.74 7.72 -2.96
CA HIS A 54 -0.43 8.53 -1.79
C HIS A 54 0.82 8.03 -1.08
N GLU A 55 1.60 8.99 -0.60
CA GLU A 55 2.69 8.78 0.35
C GLU A 55 2.45 9.70 1.54
N ILE A 56 2.36 9.11 2.73
CA ILE A 56 2.05 9.81 3.98
C ILE A 56 3.20 9.53 4.94
N SER A 57 3.83 10.59 5.47
CA SER A 57 4.91 10.46 6.45
C SER A 57 4.40 10.67 7.88
N SER A 58 4.76 9.75 8.76
CA SER A 58 4.67 9.86 10.21
C SER A 58 6.04 10.19 10.78
N LYS A 59 6.09 10.93 11.90
CA LYS A 59 7.33 11.19 12.64
C LYS A 59 7.85 9.98 13.41
N LEU A 60 7.03 8.94 13.54
CA LEU A 60 7.29 7.73 14.30
C LEU A 60 7.23 6.51 13.37
N SER A 61 7.96 5.47 13.73
CA SER A 61 7.90 4.18 13.03
C SER A 61 6.48 3.63 13.00
N CYS A 62 6.06 3.10 11.85
CA CYS A 62 4.77 2.40 11.73
C CYS A 62 4.98 0.89 11.91
N SER A 63 4.16 0.25 12.74
CA SER A 63 4.19 -1.20 12.96
C SER A 63 2.98 -1.93 12.39
N CYS A 64 1.85 -1.25 12.26
CA CYS A 64 0.60 -1.79 11.75
C CYS A 64 -0.26 -0.70 11.13
N ILE A 65 -1.15 -1.11 10.22
CA ILE A 65 -2.15 -0.23 9.58
C ILE A 65 -3.49 -0.94 9.48
N SER A 66 -4.56 -0.16 9.47
CA SER A 66 -5.90 -0.64 9.14
C SER A 66 -6.64 0.42 8.34
N TRP A 67 -7.43 -0.04 7.37
CA TRP A 67 -8.42 0.79 6.72
C TRP A 67 -9.61 1.01 7.64
N ASN A 68 -10.24 2.19 7.54
CA ASN A 68 -11.58 2.36 8.05
C ASN A 68 -12.53 1.51 7.17
N PRO A 69 -13.35 0.61 7.75
CA PRO A 69 -14.26 -0.23 6.98
C PRO A 69 -15.50 0.52 6.44
N SER A 70 -15.78 1.73 6.97
CA SER A 70 -16.98 2.52 6.70
C SER A 70 -16.78 3.52 5.56
#